data_AF-A0A2R6C634-F1
#
_entry.id   AF-A0A2R6C634-F1
#
_cell.length_a   1.000
_cell.length_b   1.000
_cell.length_c   1.000
_cell.angle_alpha   90.00
_cell.angle_beta   90.00
_cell.angle_gamma   90.00
#
_symmetry.space_group_name_H-M   'P 1'
#
loop_
_entity.id
_entity.type
_entity.pdbx_description
1 polymer ?
#
loop_
_entity_poly.entity_id
_entity_poly.type
_entity_poly.pdbx_seq_one_letter_code
_entity_poly.pdbx_strand_id
1 'polypeptide(L)'
;VDCEKEIDIALPMIPPRFEEISAFIKNKVEFSPIKVRLLVSSSLKEELSLINMPDAEIHIVDKMFGGGIICDKSETLILMSVERSPMAIWTKHSALAEIASTYFDYIWNSAKPFKPHQAN
;
A
#
# COMPACT_ATOMS: atom_id res chain seq x y z
N VAL A 1 11.27 6.99 -6.18
CA VAL A 1 10.53 5.84 -6.72
C VAL A 1 10.13 6.20 -8.13
N ASP A 2 10.59 5.43 -9.10
CA ASP A 2 10.29 5.66 -10.51
C ASP A 2 9.12 4.76 -10.87
N CYS A 3 7.94 5.35 -11.03
CA CYS A 3 6.69 4.62 -11.19
C CYS A 3 5.80 5.35 -12.19
N GLU A 4 5.28 4.61 -13.16
CA GLU A 4 4.54 5.13 -14.30
C GLU A 4 3.16 4.50 -14.47
N LYS A 5 2.94 3.28 -13.95
CA LYS A 5 1.71 2.50 -14.22
C LYS A 5 0.90 2.19 -12.98
N GLU A 6 1.52 1.63 -11.95
CA GLU A 6 0.82 1.17 -10.76
C GLU A 6 1.67 1.21 -9.48
N ILE A 7 1.02 1.58 -8.39
CA ILE A 7 1.56 1.53 -7.03
C ILE A 7 0.65 0.63 -6.20
N ASP A 8 1.22 -0.45 -5.70
CA ASP A 8 0.58 -1.32 -4.72
C ASP A 8 1.12 -1.00 -3.34
N ILE A 9 0.24 -0.79 -2.37
CA ILE A 9 0.60 -0.43 -1.00
C ILE A 9 -0.10 -1.40 -0.05
N ALA A 10 0.68 -2.09 0.78
CA ALA A 10 0.16 -2.93 1.86
C ALA A 10 0.45 -2.26 3.21
N LEU A 11 -0.62 -1.90 3.92
CA LEU A 11 -0.61 -1.11 5.15
C LEU A 11 -1.09 -1.95 6.36
N PRO A 12 -0.18 -2.68 7.04
CA PRO A 12 -0.51 -3.46 8.24
C PRO A 12 -0.77 -2.59 9.47
N MET A 13 -0.11 -1.44 9.52
CA MET A 13 -0.27 -0.40 10.54
C MET A 13 -0.08 0.97 9.89
N ILE A 14 -0.53 2.03 10.56
CA ILE A 14 -0.20 3.40 10.15
C ILE A 14 1.26 3.70 10.55
N PRO A 15 2.17 3.94 9.59
CA PRO A 15 3.54 4.29 9.91
C PRO A 15 3.59 5.70 10.53
N PRO A 16 4.63 6.00 11.32
CA PRO A 16 4.88 7.38 11.74
C PRO A 16 4.94 8.31 10.52
N ARG A 17 4.33 9.51 10.63
CA ARG A 17 4.29 10.52 9.57
C ARG A 17 3.55 10.06 8.31
N PHE A 18 2.56 9.18 8.45
CA PHE A 18 1.76 8.67 7.34
C PHE A 18 1.10 9.78 6.51
N GLU A 19 0.67 10.88 7.13
CA GLU A 19 0.07 12.03 6.45
C GLU A 19 1.03 12.69 5.46
N GLU A 20 2.32 12.77 5.80
CA GLU A 20 3.34 13.30 4.88
C GLU A 20 3.60 12.33 3.72
N ILE A 21 3.66 11.04 4.02
CA ILE A 21 3.85 9.98 3.01
C ILE A 21 2.64 9.95 2.06
N SER A 22 1.42 10.04 2.59
CA SER A 22 0.20 10.02 1.81
C SER A 22 0.07 11.27 0.94
N ALA A 23 0.42 12.45 1.45
CA ALA A 23 0.49 13.68 0.67
C ALA A 23 1.53 13.59 -0.47
N PHE A 24 2.70 13.02 -0.20
CA PHE A 24 3.72 12.80 -1.23
C PHE A 24 3.23 11.88 -2.36
N ILE A 25 2.61 10.75 -2.00
CA ILE A 25 2.04 9.82 -2.98
C ILE A 25 0.90 10.49 -3.75
N LYS A 26 -0.01 11.17 -3.05
CA LYS A 26 -1.12 11.91 -3.66
C LYS A 26 -0.63 12.90 -4.73
N ASN A 27 0.33 13.76 -4.38
CA ASN A 27 0.90 14.74 -5.31
C ASN A 27 1.56 14.08 -6.53
N LYS A 28 2.15 12.89 -6.36
CA LYS A 28 2.75 12.13 -7.46
C LYS A 28 1.70 11.55 -8.40
N VAL A 29 0.53 11.16 -7.86
CA VAL A 29 -0.50 10.44 -8.64
C VAL A 29 -1.62 11.33 -9.19
N GLU A 30 -1.90 12.48 -8.57
CA GLU A 30 -3.07 13.35 -8.84
C GLU A 30 -3.25 13.75 -10.32
N PHE A 31 -2.15 13.84 -11.08
CA PHE A 31 -2.16 14.18 -12.50
C PHE A 31 -1.49 13.12 -13.38
N SER A 32 -1.47 11.88 -12.91
CA SER A 32 -0.81 10.76 -13.59
C SER A 32 -1.81 9.65 -13.93
N PRO A 33 -1.52 8.78 -14.91
CA PRO A 33 -2.31 7.58 -15.15
C PRO A 33 -2.04 6.45 -14.13
N ILE A 34 -1.25 6.72 -13.09
CA ILE A 34 -0.80 5.71 -12.12
C ILE A 34 -2.01 5.24 -11.31
N LYS A 35 -2.24 3.93 -11.32
CA LYS A 35 -3.25 3.29 -10.48
C LYS A 35 -2.70 3.04 -9.09
N VAL A 36 -3.48 3.33 -8.05
CA VAL A 36 -3.09 3.03 -6.67
C VAL A 36 -4.00 1.95 -6.11
N ARG A 37 -3.42 0.82 -5.71
CA ARG A 37 -4.11 -0.25 -4.98
C ARG A 37 -3.61 -0.26 -3.55
N LEU A 38 -4.52 -0.03 -2.61
CA LEU A 38 -4.22 0.04 -1.19
C LEU A 38 -4.87 -1.11 -0.44
N LEU A 39 -4.06 -2.01 0.08
CA LEU A 39 -4.46 -3.09 0.96
C LEU A 39 -4.27 -2.64 2.41
N VAL A 40 -5.34 -2.65 3.20
CA VAL A 40 -5.32 -2.16 4.59
C VAL A 40 -5.75 -3.25 5.56
N SER A 41 -5.06 -3.35 6.70
CA SER A 41 -5.49 -4.23 7.78
C SER A 41 -6.85 -3.81 8.33
N SER A 42 -7.73 -4.77 8.63
CA SER A 42 -9.04 -4.49 9.26
C SER A 42 -8.91 -3.89 10.67
N SER A 43 -7.75 -4.04 11.30
CA SER A 43 -7.41 -3.35 12.56
C SER A 43 -7.30 -1.84 12.42
N LEU A 44 -7.15 -1.31 11.21
CA LEU A 44 -7.01 0.13 10.92
C LEU A 44 -8.31 0.77 10.43
N LYS A 45 -9.45 0.08 10.59
CA LYS A 45 -10.72 0.48 9.99
C LYS A 45 -11.20 1.85 10.49
N GLU A 46 -10.92 2.18 11.74
CA GLU A 46 -11.32 3.46 12.36
C GLU A 46 -10.44 4.62 11.85
N GLU A 47 -9.19 4.33 11.55
CA GLU A 47 -8.20 5.26 11.05
C GLU A 47 -8.22 5.42 9.52
N LEU A 48 -9.10 4.70 8.80
CA LEU A 48 -9.27 4.85 7.35
C LEU A 48 -9.62 6.29 6.94
N SER A 49 -10.21 7.08 7.83
CA SER A 49 -10.46 8.51 7.60
C SER A 49 -9.18 9.33 7.41
N LEU A 50 -8.04 8.86 7.93
CA LEU A 50 -6.71 9.47 7.74
C LEU A 50 -6.13 9.17 6.35
N ILE A 51 -6.66 8.16 5.66
CA ILE A 51 -6.22 7.76 4.32
C ILE A 51 -6.90 8.64 3.28
N ASN A 52 -6.32 9.81 3.03
CA ASN A 52 -6.80 10.76 2.03
C ASN A 52 -6.22 10.45 0.63
N MET A 53 -6.69 9.37 0.01
CA MET A 53 -6.34 9.00 -1.37
C MET A 53 -7.61 8.73 -2.19
N PRO A 54 -8.28 9.77 -2.71
CA PRO A 54 -9.61 9.65 -3.32
C PRO A 54 -9.65 8.73 -4.56
N ASP A 55 -8.54 8.64 -5.30
CA ASP A 55 -8.44 7.84 -6.52
C ASP A 55 -7.83 6.44 -6.30
N ALA A 56 -7.55 6.07 -5.03
CA ALA A 56 -7.04 4.75 -4.70
C ALA A 56 -8.17 3.72 -4.61
N GLU A 57 -7.95 2.54 -5.18
CA GLU A 57 -8.76 1.36 -4.91
C GLU A 57 -8.33 0.79 -3.56
N ILE A 58 -9.27 0.70 -2.60
CA ILE A 58 -8.95 0.31 -1.23
C ILE A 58 -9.60 -1.02 -0.92
N HIS A 59 -8.81 -2.00 -0.48
CA HIS A 59 -9.26 -3.30 -0.04
C HIS A 59 -8.87 -3.53 1.43
N ILE A 60 -9.77 -4.11 2.22
CA ILE A 60 -9.55 -4.44 3.62
C ILE A 60 -9.35 -5.95 3.78
N VAL A 61 -8.36 -6.34 4.59
CA VAL A 61 -8.04 -7.74 4.92
C VAL A 61 -7.79 -7.92 6.42
N ASP A 62 -8.16 -9.09 6.96
CA ASP A 62 -8.03 -9.34 8.41
C ASP A 62 -6.60 -9.57 8.88
N LYS A 63 -5.75 -10.16 8.04
CA LYS A 63 -4.37 -10.46 8.40
C LYS A 63 -3.45 -10.27 7.21
N MET A 64 -2.28 -9.69 7.48
CA MET A 64 -1.16 -9.65 6.56
C MET A 64 0.13 -9.89 7.36
N PHE A 65 1.02 -10.72 6.82
CA PHE A 65 2.30 -11.06 7.48
C PHE A 65 3.36 -9.95 7.38
N GLY A 66 3.11 -8.94 6.54
CA GLY A 66 4.00 -7.81 6.30
C GLY A 66 3.27 -6.71 5.54
N GLY A 67 3.99 -5.66 5.22
CA GLY A 67 3.51 -4.52 4.44
C GLY A 67 4.52 -4.11 3.38
N GLY A 68 4.29 -2.97 2.75
CA GLY A 68 5.25 -2.44 1.79
C GLY A 68 4.63 -1.59 0.71
N ILE A 69 5.50 -1.22 -0.24
CA ILE A 69 5.16 -0.50 -1.46
C ILE A 69 5.79 -1.24 -2.63
N ILE A 70 5.05 -1.42 -3.72
CA ILE A 70 5.54 -2.01 -4.96
C ILE A 70 5.22 -1.04 -6.08
N CYS A 71 6.22 -0.73 -6.90
CA CYS A 71 6.08 0.17 -8.04
C CYS A 71 6.38 -0.57 -9.33
N ASP A 72 5.39 -0.61 -10.22
CA ASP A 72 5.45 -1.24 -11.55
C ASP A 72 6.02 -2.67 -11.53
N LYS A 73 5.83 -3.40 -10.42
CA LYS A 73 6.38 -4.75 -10.19
C LYS A 73 7.91 -4.85 -10.38
N SER A 74 8.64 -3.73 -10.29
CA SER A 74 10.08 -3.65 -10.59
C SER A 74 10.92 -3.10 -9.43
N GLU A 75 10.29 -2.29 -8.57
CA GLU A 75 10.89 -1.72 -7.36
C GLU A 75 9.96 -2.00 -6.18
N THR A 76 10.50 -2.45 -5.05
CA THR A 76 9.69 -2.67 -3.85
C THR A 76 10.42 -2.28 -2.57
N LEU A 77 9.63 -1.75 -1.64
CA LEU A 77 9.94 -1.64 -0.23
C LEU A 77 9.12 -2.70 0.51
N ILE A 78 9.76 -3.70 1.09
CA ILE A 78 9.11 -4.77 1.86
C ILE A 78 9.27 -4.45 3.35
N LEU A 79 8.15 -4.41 4.08
CA LEU A 79 8.11 -4.23 5.54
C LEU A 79 7.76 -5.56 6.21
N MET A 80 8.59 -5.97 7.17
CA MET A 80 8.42 -7.21 7.93
C MET A 80 8.53 -6.96 9.43
N SER A 81 8.00 -7.89 10.23
CA SER A 81 8.19 -7.90 11.70
C SER A 81 7.76 -6.58 12.36
N VAL A 82 6.67 -6.00 11.85
CA VAL A 82 6.28 -4.60 12.10
C VAL A 82 5.99 -4.32 13.59
N GLU A 83 5.62 -5.33 14.38
CA GLU A 83 5.26 -5.19 15.80
C GLU A 83 6.42 -5.32 16.80
N ARG A 84 7.54 -5.98 16.44
CA ARG A 84 8.60 -6.31 17.42
C ARG A 84 9.98 -5.79 17.03
N SER A 85 10.38 -6.04 15.80
CA SER A 85 11.68 -5.64 15.27
C SER A 85 11.45 -5.30 13.80
N PRO A 86 10.91 -4.09 13.53
CA PRO A 86 10.53 -3.72 12.18
C PRO A 86 11.76 -3.72 11.28
N MET A 87 11.65 -4.45 10.17
CA MET A 87 12.67 -4.53 9.14
C MET A 87 12.09 -4.04 7.83
N ALA A 88 12.88 -3.25 7.11
CA ALA A 88 12.56 -2.79 5.77
C ALA A 88 13.64 -3.25 4.79
N ILE A 89 13.21 -3.80 3.65
CA ILE A 89 14.09 -4.14 2.53
C ILE A 89 13.64 -3.31 1.35
N TRP A 90 14.50 -2.41 0.87
CA TRP A 90 14.30 -1.73 -0.40
C TRP A 90 15.12 -2.44 -1.48
N THR A 91 14.51 -2.72 -2.63
CA THR A 91 15.16 -3.44 -3.72
C THR A 91 14.57 -3.12 -5.08
N LYS A 92 15.44 -3.18 -6.10
CA LYS A 92 15.10 -3.19 -7.53
C LYS A 92 15.40 -4.54 -8.20
N HIS A 93 15.66 -5.56 -7.39
CA HIS A 93 15.92 -6.90 -7.89
C HIS A 93 14.62 -7.55 -8.35
N SER A 94 14.51 -7.86 -9.64
CA SER A 94 13.28 -8.35 -10.28
C SER A 94 12.63 -9.53 -9.54
N ALA A 95 13.41 -10.52 -9.12
CA ALA A 95 12.87 -11.67 -8.39
C ALA A 95 12.21 -11.29 -7.05
N LEU A 96 12.76 -10.32 -6.32
CA LEU A 96 12.17 -9.89 -5.04
C LEU A 96 10.92 -9.03 -5.27
N ALA A 97 10.93 -8.18 -6.29
CA ALA A 97 9.76 -7.41 -6.70
C ALA A 97 8.62 -8.35 -7.13
N GLU A 98 8.91 -9.38 -7.92
CA GLU A 98 7.93 -10.37 -8.35
C GLU A 98 7.33 -11.17 -7.19
N ILE A 99 8.16 -11.56 -6.20
CA ILE A 99 7.68 -12.23 -4.98
C ILE A 99 6.71 -11.31 -4.22
N ALA A 100 7.07 -10.04 -4.04
CA ALA A 100 6.23 -9.07 -3.36
C ALA A 100 4.90 -8.86 -4.12
N SER A 101 4.95 -8.69 -5.44
CA SER A 101 3.77 -8.51 -6.29
C SER A 101 2.86 -9.72 -6.29
N THR A 102 3.42 -10.93 -6.40
CA THR A 102 2.65 -12.18 -6.35
C THR A 102 1.93 -12.33 -5.01
N TYR A 103 2.62 -12.03 -3.91
CA TYR A 103 2.04 -12.09 -2.57
C TYR A 103 0.96 -11.02 -2.37
N PHE A 104 1.20 -9.79 -2.84
CA PHE A 104 0.19 -8.73 -2.82
C PHE A 104 -1.06 -9.14 -3.59
N ASP A 105 -0.91 -9.60 -4.84
CA ASP A 105 -2.03 -10.02 -5.70
C ASP A 105 -2.81 -11.18 -5.07
N TYR A 106 -2.12 -12.14 -4.43
CA TYR A 106 -2.76 -13.22 -3.68
C TYR A 106 -3.70 -12.68 -2.59
N ILE A 107 -3.23 -11.74 -1.76
CA ILE A 107 -4.07 -11.18 -0.71
C ILE A 107 -5.19 -10.32 -1.32
N TRP A 108 -4.85 -9.45 -2.26
CA TRP A 108 -5.75 -8.52 -2.93
C TRP A 108 -7.02 -9.20 -3.45
N ASN A 109 -6.85 -10.34 -4.13
CA ASN A 109 -7.94 -11.12 -4.73
C ASN A 109 -8.90 -11.75 -3.69
N SER A 110 -8.45 -11.88 -2.44
CA SER A 110 -9.27 -12.40 -1.32
C SER A 110 -9.81 -11.30 -0.40
N ALA A 111 -9.31 -10.07 -0.56
CA ALA A 111 -9.65 -8.95 0.29
C ALA A 111 -10.99 -8.31 -0.11
N LYS A 112 -11.61 -7.60 0.84
CA LYS A 112 -12.92 -6.98 0.63
C LYS A 112 -12.77 -5.55 0.13
N PRO A 113 -13.40 -5.18 -0.99
CA PRO A 113 -13.41 -3.79 -1.45
C PRO A 113 -14.01 -2.86 -0.38
N PHE A 114 -13.39 -1.70 -0.20
CA PHE A 114 -13.82 -0.65 0.70
C PHE A 114 -13.95 0.66 -0.08
N LYS A 115 -15.10 1.32 0.08
CA LYS A 115 -15.32 2.67 -0.44
C LYS A 115 -15.31 3.62 0.75
N PRO A 116 -14.33 4.53 0.86
CA PRO A 116 -14.39 5.60 1.85
C PRO A 116 -15.68 6.38 1.68
N HIS A 117 -16.35 6.72 2.77
CA HIS A 117 -17.42 7.70 2.71
C HIS A 117 -16.80 9.03 2.27
N GLN A 118 -17.23 9.57 1.14
CA GLN A 118 -16.95 10.95 0.79
C GLN A 118 -17.70 11.82 1.82
N ALA A 119 -16.96 12.48 2.70
CA ALA A 119 -17.54 13.55 3.51
C ALA A 119 -17.97 14.66 2.53
N ASN A 120 -19.28 14.93 2.49
CA ASN A 120 -19.87 16.05 1.75
C ASN A 120 -19.36 17.39 2.26
#